data_AF-A0A351DDR9-F1
#
_entry.id   AF-A0A351DDR9-F1
#
_cell.length_a   1.000
_cell.length_b   1.000
_cell.length_c   1.000
_cell.angle_alpha   90.00
_cell.angle_beta   90.00
_cell.angle_gamma   90.00
#
_symmetry.space_group_name_H-M   'P 1'
#
loop_
_entity.id
_entity.type
_entity.pdbx_description
1 polymer ?
#
loop_
_entity_poly.entity_id
_entity_poly.type
_entity_poly.pdbx_seq_one_letter_code
_entity_poly.pdbx_strand_id
1 'polypeptide(L)'
;MILSDKTLQEYLASGRIIIEPLGENAIQPSSVDLRIDSQFRVFKNHSLGIIDVRENLEDLTELVTVTDDEPFILHPGEFVLGSTLERVVVPEDLVARLEGKSSLGRLGLLIHSTA
;
A
#
# COMPACT_ATOMS: atom_id res chain seq x y z
N MET A 1 17.77 3.57 12.86
CA MET A 1 18.17 4.81 12.14
C MET A 1 17.23 4.95 10.95
N ILE A 2 16.71 6.15 10.66
CA ILE A 2 15.87 6.39 9.47
C ILE A 2 16.80 6.91 8.36
N LEU A 3 16.63 6.41 7.13
CA LEU A 3 17.44 6.82 5.99
C LEU A 3 17.02 8.22 5.52
N SER A 4 18.00 9.09 5.25
CA SER A 4 17.76 10.38 4.59
C SER A 4 17.52 10.19 3.09
N ASP A 5 16.93 11.20 2.46
CA ASP A 5 16.82 11.33 1.00
C ASP A 5 18.12 10.99 0.25
N LYS A 6 19.26 11.55 0.68
CA LYS A 6 20.57 11.30 0.08
C LYS A 6 20.95 9.82 0.17
N THR A 7 20.74 9.20 1.34
CA THR A 7 21.06 7.78 1.55
C THR A 7 20.12 6.88 0.75
N LEU A 8 18.83 7.23 0.68
CA LEU A 8 17.84 6.55 -0.16
C LEU A 8 18.25 6.60 -1.63
N GLN A 9 18.68 7.76 -2.13
CA GLN A 9 19.18 7.91 -3.50
C GLN A 9 20.41 7.03 -3.77
N GLU A 10 21.37 7.02 -2.86
CA GLU A 10 22.56 6.15 -2.97
C GLU A 10 22.18 4.65 -2.99
N TYR A 11 21.19 4.25 -2.18
CA TYR A 11 20.76 2.85 -2.08
C TYR A 11 19.92 2.42 -3.29
N LEU A 12 19.11 3.32 -3.85
CA LEU A 12 18.41 3.12 -5.12
C LEU A 12 19.39 3.03 -6.28
N ALA A 13 20.36 3.94 -6.36
CA ALA A 13 21.36 3.96 -7.44
C ALA A 13 22.29 2.73 -7.43
N SER A 14 22.59 2.20 -6.25
CA SER A 14 23.39 0.97 -6.10
C SER A 14 22.58 -0.33 -6.24
N GLY A 15 21.25 -0.25 -6.39
CA GLY A 15 20.37 -1.40 -6.48
C GLY A 15 20.17 -2.15 -5.17
N ARG A 16 20.61 -1.57 -4.05
CA ARG A 16 20.43 -2.15 -2.71
C ARG A 16 18.96 -2.06 -2.27
N ILE A 17 18.28 -0.98 -2.63
CA ILE A 17 16.83 -0.85 -2.56
C ILE A 17 16.32 -0.79 -4.00
N ILE A 18 15.24 -1.50 -4.29
CA ILE A 18 14.61 -1.49 -5.61
C ILE A 18 13.17 -1.01 -5.43
N ILE A 19 12.76 -0.02 -6.20
CA ILE A 19 11.36 0.46 -6.28
C ILE A 19 11.01 0.58 -7.75
N GLU A 20 10.11 -0.28 -8.22
CA GLU A 20 9.81 -0.43 -9.64
C GLU A 20 8.29 -0.39 -9.89
N PRO A 21 7.78 0.62 -10.64
CA PRO A 21 8.47 1.80 -11.16
C PRO A 21 8.68 2.90 -10.10
N LEU A 22 9.87 3.51 -10.04
CA LEU A 22 10.07 4.69 -9.19
C LEU A 22 9.31 5.90 -9.76
N GLY A 23 8.42 6.49 -8.95
CA GLY A 23 7.66 7.67 -9.35
C GLY A 23 8.53 8.93 -9.50
N GLU A 24 8.10 9.85 -10.36
CA GLU A 24 8.73 11.17 -10.47
C GLU A 24 8.59 11.93 -9.15
N ASN A 25 9.69 12.51 -8.66
CA ASN A 25 9.72 13.24 -7.38
C ASN A 25 9.20 12.44 -6.17
N ALA A 26 9.23 11.09 -6.25
CA ALA A 26 8.75 10.24 -5.18
C ALA A 26 9.64 10.30 -3.92
N ILE A 27 10.93 10.60 -4.07
CA ILE A 27 11.87 10.66 -2.93
C ILE A 27 11.59 11.92 -2.10
N GLN A 28 11.26 11.72 -0.84
CA GLN A 28 11.01 12.73 0.18
C GLN A 28 12.20 12.78 1.16
N PRO A 29 12.30 13.77 2.08
CA PRO A 29 13.46 13.96 2.95
C PRO A 29 13.90 12.72 3.76
N SER A 30 12.98 11.79 4.05
CA SER A 30 13.27 10.53 4.76
C SER A 30 12.32 9.38 4.39
N SER A 31 11.70 9.44 3.22
CA SER A 31 10.73 8.43 2.75
C SER A 31 10.67 8.41 1.22
N VAL A 32 9.95 7.45 0.66
CA VAL A 32 9.61 7.42 -0.77
C VAL A 32 8.09 7.32 -0.85
N ASP A 33 7.46 8.25 -1.54
CA ASP A 33 6.02 8.19 -1.84
C ASP A 33 5.75 7.03 -2.80
N LEU A 34 4.75 6.22 -2.46
CA LEU A 34 4.24 5.13 -3.29
C LEU A 34 2.86 5.48 -3.85
N ARG A 35 2.49 4.83 -4.94
CA ARG A 35 1.19 5.00 -5.59
C ARG A 35 0.32 3.78 -5.32
N ILE A 36 -0.98 3.98 -5.41
CA ILE A 36 -1.98 2.91 -5.27
C ILE A 36 -2.12 2.18 -6.61
N ASP A 37 -2.24 0.86 -6.58
CA ASP A 37 -2.60 0.08 -7.76
C ASP A 37 -4.11 0.15 -8.04
N SER A 38 -4.50 -0.30 -9.23
CA SER A 38 -5.88 -0.40 -9.71
C SER A 38 -6.68 -1.58 -9.14
N GLN A 39 -6.01 -2.49 -8.42
CA GLN A 39 -6.60 -3.72 -7.90
C GLN A 39 -6.92 -3.63 -6.41
N PHE A 40 -8.18 -3.91 -6.07
CA PHE A 40 -8.70 -3.89 -4.71
C PHE A 40 -9.38 -5.21 -4.38
N ARG A 41 -9.29 -5.65 -3.12
CA ARG A 41 -10.14 -6.71 -2.59
C ARG A 41 -11.20 -6.14 -1.68
N VAL A 42 -12.46 -6.44 -1.99
CA VAL A 42 -13.65 -6.00 -1.24
C VAL A 42 -14.23 -7.19 -0.49
N PHE A 43 -14.67 -6.98 0.76
CA PHE A 43 -15.23 -8.03 1.59
C PHE A 43 -16.69 -8.31 1.23
N LYS A 44 -17.03 -9.60 1.06
CA LYS A 44 -18.40 -10.05 0.86
C LYS A 44 -19.13 -10.14 2.21
N ASN A 45 -19.43 -9.00 2.82
CA ASN A 45 -19.99 -8.90 4.17
C ASN A 45 -21.32 -9.66 4.37
N HIS A 46 -22.02 -10.04 3.30
CA HIS A 46 -23.26 -10.82 3.34
C HIS A 46 -23.04 -12.35 3.28
N SER A 47 -21.81 -12.81 3.04
CA SER A 47 -21.52 -14.24 2.81
C SER A 47 -21.30 -15.04 4.10
N LEU A 48 -20.81 -14.39 5.16
CA LEU A 48 -20.49 -15.02 6.45
C LEU A 48 -20.93 -14.11 7.60
N GLY A 49 -21.52 -14.70 8.64
CA GLY A 49 -21.89 -13.96 9.85
C GLY A 49 -20.72 -13.68 10.80
N ILE A 50 -19.64 -14.48 10.71
CA ILE A 50 -18.45 -14.40 11.55
C ILE A 50 -17.23 -14.81 10.70
N ILE A 51 -16.09 -14.15 10.91
CA ILE A 51 -14.80 -14.55 10.33
C ILE A 51 -14.07 -15.44 11.34
N ASP A 52 -13.91 -16.73 11.04
CA ASP A 52 -13.02 -17.63 11.79
C ASP A 52 -11.71 -17.81 11.02
N VAL A 53 -10.60 -17.32 11.59
CA VAL A 53 -9.26 -17.37 10.98
C VAL A 53 -8.66 -18.78 10.87
N ARG A 54 -9.33 -19.80 11.44
CA ARG A 54 -8.93 -21.21 11.35
C ARG A 54 -9.48 -21.90 10.10
N GLU A 55 -10.50 -21.34 9.48
CA GLU A 55 -11.18 -21.89 8.31
C GLU A 55 -10.58 -21.38 7.00
N ASN A 56 -10.98 -21.97 5.88
CA ASN A 56 -10.63 -21.44 4.55
C ASN A 56 -11.44 -20.16 4.28
N LEU A 57 -10.74 -19.04 4.06
CA LEU A 57 -11.32 -17.71 3.82
C LEU A 57 -11.03 -17.17 2.40
N GLU A 58 -10.65 -18.02 1.44
CA GLU A 58 -10.31 -17.61 0.07
C GLU A 58 -11.45 -16.81 -0.61
N ASP A 59 -12.70 -17.20 -0.35
CA ASP A 59 -13.90 -16.58 -0.92
C ASP A 59 -14.43 -15.37 -0.15
N LEU A 60 -13.78 -14.99 0.97
CA LEU A 60 -14.20 -13.86 1.82
C LEU A 60 -14.17 -12.53 1.07
N THR A 61 -13.30 -12.42 0.06
CA THR A 61 -13.12 -11.20 -0.73
C THR A 61 -13.31 -11.46 -2.22
N GLU A 62 -13.66 -10.42 -2.96
CA GLU A 62 -13.60 -10.40 -4.42
C GLU A 62 -12.62 -9.36 -4.92
N LEU A 63 -12.00 -9.68 -6.06
CA LEU A 63 -11.11 -8.76 -6.75
C LEU A 63 -11.94 -7.78 -7.59
N VAL A 64 -11.74 -6.49 -7.35
CA VAL A 64 -12.27 -5.39 -8.16
C VAL A 64 -11.08 -4.71 -8.84
N THR A 65 -11.14 -4.59 -10.16
CA THR A 65 -10.15 -3.85 -10.95
C THR A 65 -10.79 -2.57 -11.47
N VAL A 66 -10.13 -1.46 -11.20
CA VAL A 66 -10.56 -0.12 -11.58
C VAL A 66 -9.93 0.24 -12.92
N THR A 67 -10.75 0.74 -13.85
CA THR A 67 -10.27 1.26 -15.13
C THR A 67 -9.86 2.72 -15.00
N ASP A 68 -8.96 3.20 -15.87
CA ASP A 68 -8.45 4.58 -15.81
C ASP A 68 -9.53 5.67 -15.86
N ASP A 69 -10.71 5.36 -16.39
CA ASP A 69 -11.82 6.30 -16.56
C ASP A 69 -12.70 6.48 -15.32
N GLU A 70 -12.58 5.60 -14.30
CA GLU A 70 -13.46 5.61 -13.13
C GLU A 70 -12.67 5.52 -11.82
N PRO A 71 -13.01 6.30 -10.78
CA PRO A 71 -12.36 6.17 -9.48
C PRO A 71 -12.91 4.97 -8.69
N PHE A 72 -12.08 4.41 -7.80
CA PHE A 72 -12.59 3.54 -6.74
C PHE A 72 -13.34 4.36 -5.69
N ILE A 73 -14.61 4.06 -5.47
CA ILE A 73 -15.43 4.73 -4.44
C ILE A 73 -15.31 3.96 -3.12
N LEU A 74 -14.57 4.52 -2.16
CA LEU A 74 -14.52 4.01 -0.80
C LEU A 74 -15.55 4.73 0.07
N HIS A 75 -16.59 4.02 0.49
CA HIS A 75 -17.63 4.57 1.36
C HIS A 75 -17.15 4.73 2.82
N PRO A 76 -17.71 5.67 3.58
CA PRO A 76 -17.39 5.82 5.00
C PRO A 76 -17.64 4.53 5.79
N GLY A 77 -16.64 4.10 6.57
CA GLY A 77 -16.73 2.89 7.40
C GLY A 77 -16.39 1.58 6.68
N GLU A 78 -16.21 1.61 5.35
CA GLU A 78 -15.78 0.45 4.59
C GLU A 78 -14.28 0.21 4.72
N PHE A 79 -13.90 -1.06 4.65
CA PHE A 79 -12.51 -1.51 4.66
C PHE A 79 -12.24 -2.37 3.43
N VAL A 80 -11.15 -2.06 2.72
CA VAL A 80 -10.73 -2.74 1.51
C VAL A 80 -9.23 -3.03 1.58
N LEU A 81 -8.79 -4.08 0.91
CA LEU A 81 -7.36 -4.34 0.73
C LEU A 81 -6.93 -3.71 -0.60
N GLY A 82 -5.92 -2.85 -0.55
CA GLY A 82 -5.25 -2.32 -1.72
C GLY A 82 -3.80 -2.81 -1.79
N SER A 83 -3.15 -2.54 -2.92
CA SER A 83 -1.72 -2.77 -3.08
C SER A 83 -1.03 -1.52 -3.62
N THR A 84 0.29 -1.48 -3.47
CA THR A 84 1.10 -0.43 -4.08
C THR A 84 1.30 -0.77 -5.56
N LEU A 85 1.29 0.25 -6.41
CA LEU A 85 1.66 0.11 -7.81
C LEU A 85 3.12 -0.34 -7.95
N GLU A 86 3.98 0.15 -7.07
CA GLU A 86 5.39 -0.20 -7.05
C GLU A 86 5.66 -1.55 -6.39
N ARG A 87 6.57 -2.31 -7.01
CA ARG A 87 7.27 -3.42 -6.38
C ARG A 87 8.46 -2.87 -5.60
N VAL A 88 8.50 -3.14 -4.29
CA VAL A 88 9.57 -2.71 -3.39
C VAL A 88 10.39 -3.91 -2.94
N VAL A 89 11.72 -3.82 -3.06
CA VAL A 89 12.68 -4.80 -2.53
C VAL A 89 13.64 -4.09 -1.59
N VAL A 90 13.81 -4.63 -0.39
CA VAL A 90 14.74 -4.13 0.63
C VAL A 90 15.77 -5.21 0.98
N PRO A 91 17.01 -4.84 1.35
CA PRO A 91 18.04 -5.80 1.75
C PRO A 91 17.73 -6.40 3.13
N GLU A 92 18.39 -7.51 3.46
CA GLU A 92 18.20 -8.25 4.71
C GLU A 92 18.50 -7.47 6.00
N ASP A 93 19.26 -6.37 5.90
CA ASP A 93 19.66 -5.54 7.02
C ASP A 93 18.84 -4.25 7.18
N LEU A 94 17.74 -4.12 6.42
CA LEU A 94 16.79 -3.02 6.54
C LEU A 94 15.37 -3.51 6.77
N VAL A 95 14.60 -2.68 7.48
CA VAL A 95 13.14 -2.82 7.63
C VAL A 95 12.49 -1.59 7.04
N ALA A 96 11.47 -1.79 6.21
CA ALA A 96 10.62 -0.72 5.69
C ALA A 96 9.37 -0.57 6.55
N ARG A 97 8.85 0.66 6.63
CA ARG A 97 7.56 0.96 7.28
C ARG A 97 6.69 1.72 6.30
N LEU A 98 5.45 1.26 6.15
CA LEU A 98 4.44 1.94 5.34
C LEU A 98 3.70 2.97 6.20
N GLU A 99 3.56 4.18 5.70
CA GLU A 99 2.91 5.29 6.40
C GLU A 99 1.90 5.98 5.49
N GLY A 100 0.77 6.37 6.07
CA GLY A 100 -0.20 7.20 5.38
C GLY A 100 0.27 8.65 5.26
N LYS A 101 0.00 9.29 4.12
CA LYS A 101 0.27 10.73 3.99
C LYS A 101 -0.69 11.52 4.87
N SER A 102 -0.15 12.48 5.64
CA SER A 102 -0.95 13.32 6.53
C SER A 102 -2.07 14.08 5.79
N SER A 103 -1.86 14.44 4.52
CA SER A 103 -2.89 15.05 3.67
C SER A 103 -4.13 14.16 3.50
N LEU A 104 -3.94 12.85 3.35
CA LEU A 104 -5.01 11.87 3.19
C LEU A 104 -5.66 11.52 4.54
N GLY A 105 -4.85 11.38 5.59
CA GLY A 105 -5.35 11.13 6.95
C GLY A 105 -6.31 12.22 7.43
N ARG A 106 -6.05 13.49 7.09
CA ARG A 106 -6.96 14.61 7.42
C ARG A 106 -8.29 14.59 6.67
N LEU A 107 -8.40 13.80 5.59
CA LEU A 107 -9.64 13.58 4.84
C LEU A 107 -10.39 12.32 5.31
N GLY A 108 -9.89 11.65 6.36
CA GLY A 108 -10.49 10.42 6.88
C GLY A 108 -10.04 9.16 6.14
N LEU A 109 -9.09 9.25 5.19
CA LEU A 109 -8.52 8.08 4.55
C LEU A 109 -7.38 7.51 5.41
N LEU A 110 -7.58 6.31 5.93
CA LEU A 110 -6.61 5.60 6.75
C LEU A 110 -5.91 4.52 5.92
N ILE A 111 -4.61 4.68 5.73
CA ILE A 111 -3.76 3.61 5.21
C ILE A 111 -3.26 2.82 6.43
N HIS A 112 -3.73 1.58 6.55
CA HIS A 112 -3.42 0.73 7.68
C HIS A 112 -2.39 -0.33 7.27
N SER A 113 -1.20 -0.29 7.87
CA SER A 113 -0.21 -1.37 7.80
C SER A 113 -0.17 -2.07 9.15
N THR A 114 -0.76 -3.26 9.23
CA THR A 114 -0.86 -4.05 10.48
C THR A 114 0.30 -5.02 10.71
N ALA A 115 1.33 -4.97 9.87
CA ALA A 115 2.52 -5.80 9.97
C ALA A 115 3.74 -5.04 9.47
#